data_AF-A0A4V2DN21-F1
#
_entry.id   AF-A0A4V2DN21-F1
#
_cell.length_a   1.000
_cell.length_b   1.000
_cell.length_c   1.000
_cell.angle_alpha   90.00
_cell.angle_beta   90.00
_cell.angle_gamma   90.00
#
_symmetry.space_group_name_H-M   'P 1'
#
loop_
_entity.id
_entity.type
_entity.pdbx_description
1 polymer ?
#
loop_
_entity_poly.entity_id
_entity_poly.type
_entity_poly.pdbx_seq_one_letter_code
_entity_poly.pdbx_strand_id
1 'polypeptide(L)'
;MKNDQSKKHWNISVSNYKSIYEMKRTIHFLAMFGLAVSTQLNAEIPQNALWNQDKSVAVSTQNLSKRTLVTAYVVQGVGKIKTIDLSVVKGQNLAKLGFYKTLKFEKIKTRALKWIERNDDLLQITFQTQIWQNGQRYTSSESLLFKKDGTVLTL
;
A
#
# COMPACT_ATOMS: atom_id res chain seq x y z
N MET A 1 67.71 14.88 50.98
CA MET A 1 67.53 16.33 50.70
C MET A 1 68.14 16.68 49.35
N LYS A 2 67.27 17.13 48.43
CA LYS A 2 67.43 17.85 47.14
C LYS A 2 66.24 17.37 46.28
N ASN A 3 65.12 18.13 46.24
CA ASN A 3 64.75 19.12 45.20
C ASN A 3 64.83 18.53 43.78
N ASP A 4 63.90 18.72 42.85
CA ASP A 4 62.83 19.71 42.67
C ASP A 4 61.90 19.23 41.54
N GLN A 5 60.86 20.00 41.28
CA GLN A 5 59.70 19.75 40.44
C GLN A 5 59.89 19.80 38.91
N SER A 6 58.86 19.25 38.25
CA SER A 6 58.21 19.73 37.02
C SER A 6 58.88 19.39 35.67
N LYS A 7 58.14 18.68 34.81
CA LYS A 7 57.40 19.27 33.67
C LYS A 7 56.76 18.18 32.79
N LYS A 8 55.55 18.51 32.34
CA LYS A 8 54.71 17.81 31.36
C LYS A 8 55.49 17.50 30.07
N HIS A 9 55.21 16.35 29.47
CA HIS A 9 54.95 16.26 28.04
C HIS A 9 54.00 15.10 27.75
N TRP A 10 52.92 15.42 27.03
CA TRP A 10 51.97 14.47 26.46
C TRP A 10 52.65 13.71 25.33
N ASN A 11 52.77 12.39 25.45
CA ASN A 11 53.07 11.51 24.33
C ASN A 11 51.94 10.51 24.17
N ILE A 12 51.06 10.82 23.22
CA ILE A 12 50.15 9.84 22.63
C ILE A 12 51.02 8.99 21.71
N SER A 13 51.29 7.73 22.07
CA SER A 13 51.85 6.76 21.12
C SER A 13 50.88 5.62 20.87
N VAL A 14 50.56 5.52 19.60
CA VAL A 14 49.78 4.53 18.87
C VAL A 14 50.22 3.10 19.17
N SER A 15 49.27 2.22 19.50
CA SER A 15 49.43 0.76 19.33
C SER A 15 48.05 0.11 19.27
N ASN A 16 47.35 0.31 18.15
CA ASN A 16 46.01 -0.21 17.93
C ASN A 16 45.98 -1.00 16.61
N TYR A 17 46.75 -2.09 16.53
CA TYR A 17 46.75 -2.98 15.36
C TYR A 17 47.08 -4.44 15.74
N LYS A 18 46.25 -5.08 16.58
CA LYS A 18 46.35 -6.55 16.71
C LYS A 18 45.12 -7.29 17.26
N SER A 19 43.89 -6.82 17.00
CA SER A 19 42.70 -7.51 17.52
C SER A 19 41.45 -7.48 16.63
N ILE A 20 41.57 -7.32 15.31
CA ILE A 20 40.38 -7.21 14.43
C ILE A 20 40.26 -8.40 13.46
N TYR A 21 41.28 -9.26 13.33
CA TYR A 21 41.28 -10.32 12.31
C TYR A 21 40.83 -11.72 12.78
N GLU A 22 40.68 -11.98 14.08
CA GLU A 22 40.40 -13.32 14.62
C GLU A 22 39.05 -13.44 15.36
N MET A 23 38.05 -12.66 14.96
CA MET A 23 36.70 -12.74 15.54
C MET A 23 35.61 -12.72 14.46
N LYS A 24 35.80 -13.51 13.40
CA LYS A 24 34.84 -13.63 12.27
C LYS A 24 34.34 -15.05 11.99
N ARG A 25 34.60 -16.01 12.88
CA ARG A 25 34.10 -17.38 12.71
C ARG A 25 33.62 -17.90 14.04
N THR A 26 32.31 -17.78 14.25
CA THR A 26 31.39 -18.66 15.01
C THR A 26 30.26 -17.76 15.54
N ILE A 27 29.01 -18.21 15.42
CA ILE A 27 27.73 -17.48 15.60
C ILE A 27 27.19 -16.87 14.27
N HIS A 28 27.12 -17.70 13.24
CA HIS A 28 25.96 -17.70 12.34
C HIS A 28 25.10 -18.89 12.78
N PHE A 29 23.98 -18.65 13.47
CA PHE A 29 22.74 -19.44 13.45
C PHE A 29 21.83 -18.96 14.60
N LEU A 30 21.23 -17.77 14.42
CA LEU A 30 19.93 -17.45 15.01
C LEU A 30 19.28 -16.30 14.22
N ALA A 31 19.20 -16.49 12.90
CA ALA A 31 18.27 -15.75 12.06
C ALA A 31 16.98 -16.57 11.96
N MET A 32 15.84 -15.88 11.95
CA MET A 32 14.48 -16.40 11.70
C MET A 32 13.63 -16.75 12.93
N PHE A 33 13.46 -15.79 13.82
CA PHE A 33 12.10 -15.42 14.23
C PHE A 33 11.97 -13.91 14.08
N GLY A 34 11.80 -13.48 12.83
CA GLY A 34 11.25 -12.16 12.57
C GLY A 34 9.84 -12.17 13.13
N LEU A 35 9.66 -11.58 14.32
CA LEU A 35 8.36 -11.13 14.76
C LEU A 35 7.89 -10.13 13.69
N ALA A 36 7.13 -10.63 12.73
CA ALA A 36 6.27 -9.79 11.91
C ALA A 36 5.27 -9.16 12.88
N VAL A 37 5.65 -8.02 13.46
CA VAL A 37 4.69 -7.14 14.11
C VAL A 37 3.76 -6.71 12.98
N SER A 38 2.64 -7.40 12.84
CA SER A 38 1.54 -6.93 12.02
C SER A 38 1.11 -5.62 12.67
N THR A 39 1.57 -4.50 12.13
CA THR A 39 0.97 -3.22 12.43
C THR A 39 -0.44 -3.27 11.84
N GLN A 40 -1.38 -3.79 12.62
CA GLN A 40 -2.79 -3.49 12.44
C GLN A 40 -2.92 -1.99 12.74
N LEU A 41 -2.50 -1.17 11.78
CA LEU A 41 -3.03 0.18 11.67
C LEU A 41 -4.54 -0.02 11.63
N ASN A 42 -5.22 0.51 12.65
CA ASN A 42 -6.67 0.68 12.62
C ASN A 42 -6.95 1.57 11.41
N ALA A 43 -7.17 0.96 10.25
CA ALA A 43 -7.40 1.68 9.02
C ALA A 43 -8.75 2.37 9.17
N GLU A 44 -8.76 3.67 9.39
CA GLU A 44 -10.00 4.43 9.41
C GLU A 44 -10.63 4.42 8.02
N ILE A 45 -11.92 4.09 7.95
CA ILE A 45 -12.66 4.10 6.69
C ILE A 45 -12.99 5.56 6.36
N PRO A 46 -12.62 6.05 5.17
CA PRO A 46 -12.92 7.43 4.78
C PRO A 46 -14.42 7.73 4.88
N GLN A 47 -14.77 8.91 5.39
CA GLN A 47 -16.18 9.32 5.56
C GLN A 47 -16.98 9.31 4.25
N ASN A 48 -16.30 9.52 3.12
CA ASN A 48 -16.89 9.50 1.79
C ASN A 48 -16.87 8.11 1.11
N ALA A 49 -16.53 7.05 1.84
CA ALA A 49 -16.56 5.70 1.30
C ALA A 49 -18.01 5.25 1.05
N LEU A 50 -18.21 4.53 -0.06
CA LEU A 50 -19.49 3.94 -0.43
C LEU A 50 -19.65 2.59 0.28
N TRP A 51 -20.54 2.56 1.27
CA TRP A 51 -20.89 1.34 2.00
C TRP A 51 -21.84 0.45 1.22
N ASN A 52 -21.66 -0.86 1.35
CA ASN A 52 -22.67 -1.83 0.94
C ASN A 52 -23.83 -1.86 1.95
N GLN A 53 -24.90 -2.57 1.61
CA GLN A 53 -26.16 -2.54 2.36
C GLN A 53 -26.03 -2.99 3.82
N ASP A 54 -25.27 -4.07 4.08
CA ASP A 54 -25.06 -4.62 5.42
C ASP A 54 -23.92 -3.93 6.20
N LYS A 55 -23.28 -2.91 5.60
CA LYS A 55 -22.12 -2.19 6.13
C LYS A 55 -20.93 -3.10 6.49
N SER A 56 -20.81 -4.27 5.86
CA SER A 56 -19.65 -5.13 6.04
C SER A 56 -18.47 -4.72 5.16
N VAL A 57 -18.72 -3.95 4.09
CA VAL A 57 -17.69 -3.49 3.15
C VAL A 57 -17.94 -2.05 2.72
N ALA A 58 -16.88 -1.24 2.71
CA ALA A 58 -16.89 0.10 2.14
C ALA A 58 -15.88 0.20 0.99
N VAL A 59 -16.13 1.06 0.01
CA VAL A 59 -15.17 1.37 -1.06
C VAL A 59 -14.90 2.86 -1.12
N SER A 60 -13.62 3.24 -1.13
CA SER A 60 -13.20 4.62 -1.37
C SER A 60 -12.40 4.74 -2.66
N THR A 61 -12.43 5.94 -3.25
CA THR A 61 -11.61 6.28 -4.41
C THR A 61 -10.80 7.53 -4.11
N GLN A 62 -9.48 7.45 -4.26
CA GLN A 62 -8.58 8.60 -4.15
C GLN A 62 -8.05 8.97 -5.53
N ASN A 63 -8.53 10.08 -6.07
CA ASN A 63 -8.11 10.60 -7.37
C ASN A 63 -6.87 11.47 -7.20
N LEU A 64 -5.72 10.98 -7.68
CA LEU A 64 -4.46 11.72 -7.78
C LEU A 64 -4.28 12.21 -9.23
N SER A 65 -3.31 13.09 -9.48
CA SER A 65 -3.12 13.74 -10.79
C SER A 65 -3.05 12.78 -11.97
N LYS A 66 -2.32 11.67 -11.84
CA LYS A 66 -2.11 10.66 -12.90
C LYS A 66 -2.60 9.25 -12.56
N ARG A 67 -3.20 9.06 -11.38
CA ARG A 67 -3.67 7.74 -10.94
C ARG A 67 -4.89 7.88 -10.04
N THR A 68 -5.78 6.90 -10.08
CA THR A 68 -6.80 6.72 -9.05
C THR A 68 -6.45 5.47 -8.27
N LEU A 69 -6.44 5.59 -6.94
CA LEU A 69 -6.42 4.44 -6.03
C LEU A 69 -7.87 4.08 -5.69
N VAL A 70 -8.19 2.80 -5.74
CA VAL A 70 -9.50 2.27 -5.37
C VAL A 70 -9.27 1.25 -4.28
N THR A 71 -9.83 1.50 -3.10
CA THR A 71 -9.61 0.65 -1.92
C THR A 71 -10.95 0.17 -1.39
N ALA A 72 -11.10 -1.15 -1.23
CA ALA A 72 -12.16 -1.73 -0.42
C ALA A 72 -11.68 -1.94 1.02
N TYR A 73 -12.58 -1.72 1.97
CA TYR A 73 -12.38 -1.89 3.41
C TYR A 73 -13.38 -2.92 3.89
N VAL A 74 -12.90 -4.09 4.29
CA VAL A 74 -13.73 -5.20 4.79
C VAL A 74 -13.66 -5.21 6.31
N VAL A 75 -14.81 -5.06 6.95
CA VAL A 75 -14.94 -5.10 8.41
C VAL A 75 -14.90 -6.56 8.88
N GLN A 76 -13.93 -6.90 9.74
CA GLN A 76 -13.73 -8.25 10.28
C GLN A 76 -14.10 -8.37 11.77
N GLY A 77 -14.61 -7.29 12.37
CA GLY A 77 -14.93 -7.20 13.79
C GLY A 77 -14.60 -5.82 14.34
N VAL A 78 -14.78 -5.63 15.65
CA VAL A 78 -14.53 -4.34 16.32
C VAL A 78 -13.08 -3.91 16.10
N GLY A 79 -12.90 -2.78 15.40
CA GLY A 79 -11.59 -2.20 15.08
C GLY A 79 -10.78 -2.94 14.02
N LYS A 80 -11.24 -4.10 13.52
CA LYS A 80 -10.48 -4.91 12.55
C LYS A 80 -10.97 -4.64 11.14
N ILE A 81 -10.13 -4.00 10.34
CA ILE A 81 -10.42 -3.65 8.95
C ILE A 81 -9.33 -4.20 8.06
N LYS A 82 -9.72 -4.97 7.05
CA LYS A 82 -8.84 -5.44 5.99
C LYS A 82 -9.01 -4.54 4.78
N THR A 83 -7.90 -4.10 4.20
CA THR A 83 -7.91 -3.33 2.94
C THR A 83 -7.64 -4.24 1.74
N ILE A 84 -8.29 -3.96 0.62
CA ILE A 84 -8.12 -4.66 -0.65
C ILE A 84 -7.92 -3.60 -1.74
N ASP A 85 -6.87 -3.74 -2.55
CA ASP A 85 -6.64 -2.89 -3.71
C ASP A 85 -7.53 -3.35 -4.89
N LEU A 86 -8.44 -2.48 -5.30
CA LEU A 86 -9.34 -2.69 -6.44
C LEU A 86 -8.97 -1.80 -7.64
N SER A 87 -7.76 -1.22 -7.64
CA SER A 87 -7.31 -0.30 -8.70
C SER A 87 -7.16 -0.97 -10.07
N VAL A 88 -7.26 -2.31 -10.15
CA VAL A 88 -7.33 -3.07 -11.40
C VAL A 88 -8.52 -2.66 -12.28
N VAL A 89 -9.65 -2.24 -11.70
CA VAL A 89 -10.84 -1.82 -12.46
C VAL A 89 -10.58 -0.65 -13.40
N LYS A 90 -9.65 0.24 -13.00
CA LYS A 90 -9.17 1.32 -13.85
C LYS A 90 -8.54 0.74 -15.12
N GLY A 91 -7.67 -0.25 -14.99
CA GLY A 91 -7.03 -0.92 -16.14
C GLY A 91 -8.04 -1.56 -17.08
N GLN A 92 -9.07 -2.22 -16.53
CA GLN A 92 -10.17 -2.80 -17.32
C GLN A 92 -10.95 -1.73 -18.09
N ASN A 93 -11.32 -0.63 -17.43
CA ASN A 93 -11.98 0.49 -18.10
C ASN A 93 -11.10 1.16 -19.17
N LEU A 94 -9.79 1.34 -18.90
CA LEU A 94 -8.85 1.86 -19.89
C LEU A 94 -8.77 0.93 -21.11
N ALA A 95 -8.76 -0.39 -20.90
CA ALA A 95 -8.73 -1.38 -21.98
C ALA A 95 -9.99 -1.29 -22.86
N LYS A 96 -11.18 -1.17 -22.27
CA LYS A 96 -12.44 -0.96 -23.01
C LYS A 96 -12.43 0.27 -23.89
N LEU A 97 -11.74 1.33 -23.45
CA LEU A 97 -11.62 2.58 -24.20
C LEU A 97 -10.47 2.56 -25.21
N GLY A 98 -9.74 1.44 -25.36
CA GLY A 98 -8.59 1.34 -26.27
C GLY A 98 -7.32 2.03 -25.76
N PHE A 99 -7.27 2.41 -24.49
CA PHE A 99 -6.20 3.22 -23.91
C PHE A 99 -5.23 2.44 -23.01
N TYR A 100 -5.26 1.10 -23.01
CA TYR A 100 -4.42 0.26 -22.14
C TYR A 100 -2.91 0.54 -22.27
N LYS A 101 -2.44 0.97 -23.45
CA LYS A 101 -1.01 1.26 -23.72
C LYS A 101 -0.65 2.75 -23.64
N THR A 102 -1.63 3.64 -23.50
CA THR A 102 -1.39 5.09 -23.52
C THR A 102 -1.19 5.56 -22.09
N LEU A 103 0.00 6.10 -21.77
CA LEU A 103 0.29 6.65 -20.43
C LEU A 103 0.13 8.17 -20.34
N LYS A 104 -0.20 8.82 -21.46
CA LYS A 104 -0.29 10.28 -21.57
C LYS A 104 -1.74 10.74 -21.53
N PHE A 105 -2.32 10.72 -20.33
CA PHE A 105 -3.60 11.38 -20.07
C PHE A 105 -3.35 12.68 -19.32
N GLU A 106 -4.15 13.70 -19.62
CA GLU A 106 -4.17 14.95 -18.85
C GLU A 106 -4.68 14.69 -17.44
N LYS A 107 -5.69 13.81 -17.34
CA LYS A 107 -6.39 13.51 -16.11
C LYS A 107 -7.08 12.16 -16.21
N ILE A 108 -7.10 11.45 -15.10
CA ILE A 108 -7.92 10.26 -14.91
C ILE A 108 -8.69 10.39 -13.59
N LYS A 109 -9.96 9.99 -13.61
CA LYS A 109 -10.79 9.89 -12.41
C LYS A 109 -11.52 8.57 -12.42
N THR A 110 -11.49 7.84 -11.31
CA THR A 110 -12.36 6.69 -11.09
C THR A 110 -13.20 6.94 -9.86
N ARG A 111 -14.48 6.58 -9.92
CA ARG A 111 -15.42 6.65 -8.80
C ARG A 111 -16.21 5.36 -8.69
N ALA A 112 -16.51 4.95 -7.46
CA ALA A 112 -17.49 3.91 -7.22
C ALA A 112 -18.89 4.48 -7.50
N LEU A 113 -19.75 3.71 -8.16
CA LEU A 113 -21.12 4.13 -8.49
C LEU A 113 -22.14 3.49 -7.56
N LYS A 114 -22.16 2.16 -7.53
CA LYS A 114 -23.15 1.40 -6.76
C LYS A 114 -22.66 -0.01 -6.49
N TRP A 115 -23.08 -0.54 -5.36
CA TRP A 115 -23.04 -1.97 -5.09
C TRP A 115 -24.10 -2.69 -5.93
N ILE A 116 -23.81 -3.92 -6.34
CA ILE A 116 -24.76 -4.81 -6.99
C ILE A 116 -25.10 -5.88 -5.97
N GLU A 117 -26.39 -5.99 -5.64
CA GLU A 117 -26.90 -7.00 -4.72
C GLU A 117 -26.71 -8.39 -5.29
N ARG A 118 -26.31 -9.31 -4.41
CA ARG A 118 -26.07 -10.71 -4.74
C ARG A 118 -26.46 -11.58 -3.55
N ASN A 119 -26.79 -12.82 -3.85
CA ASN A 119 -27.17 -13.84 -2.86
C ASN A 119 -26.05 -14.88 -2.65
N ASP A 120 -24.86 -14.61 -3.17
CA ASP A 120 -23.65 -15.41 -2.93
C ASP A 120 -22.67 -14.64 -2.04
N ASP A 121 -21.62 -15.31 -1.56
CA ASP A 121 -20.57 -14.70 -0.73
C ASP A 121 -19.64 -13.76 -1.52
N LEU A 122 -20.02 -13.38 -2.75
CA LEU A 122 -19.24 -12.51 -3.62
C LEU A 122 -19.69 -11.06 -3.49
N LEU A 123 -18.72 -10.17 -3.62
CA LEU A 123 -18.93 -8.74 -3.60
C LEU A 123 -18.85 -8.22 -5.03
N GLN A 124 -19.84 -7.43 -5.44
CA GLN A 124 -19.84 -6.82 -6.76
C GLN A 124 -20.18 -5.33 -6.68
N ILE A 125 -19.38 -4.52 -7.37
CA ILE A 125 -19.51 -3.07 -7.37
C ILE A 125 -19.20 -2.51 -8.75
N THR A 126 -19.97 -1.53 -9.21
CA THR A 126 -19.73 -0.83 -10.47
C THR A 126 -18.86 0.40 -10.22
N PHE A 127 -17.83 0.55 -11.04
CA PHE A 127 -16.97 1.72 -11.10
C PHE A 127 -17.12 2.43 -12.44
N GLN A 128 -16.99 3.75 -12.42
CA GLN A 128 -16.86 4.56 -13.62
C GLN A 128 -15.50 5.24 -13.65
N THR A 129 -14.82 5.10 -14.78
CA THR A 129 -13.57 5.80 -15.08
C THR A 129 -13.81 6.85 -16.16
N GLN A 130 -13.33 8.06 -15.91
CA GLN A 130 -13.30 9.18 -16.84
C GLN A 130 -11.86 9.54 -17.14
N ILE A 131 -11.56 9.81 -18.42
CA ILE A 131 -10.23 10.16 -18.91
C ILE A 131 -10.35 11.43 -19.73
N TRP A 132 -9.35 12.30 -19.62
CA TRP A 132 -9.19 13.47 -20.49
C TRP A 132 -7.92 13.31 -21.33
N GLN A 133 -8.09 13.43 -22.65
CA GLN A 133 -7.00 13.38 -23.61
C GLN A 133 -7.34 14.26 -24.81
N ASN A 134 -6.41 15.15 -25.17
CA ASN A 134 -6.54 16.09 -26.28
C ASN A 134 -7.81 16.95 -26.16
N GLY A 135 -8.12 17.41 -24.94
CA GLY A 135 -9.34 18.18 -24.65
C GLY A 135 -10.66 17.38 -24.70
N GLN A 136 -10.63 16.09 -25.08
CA GLN A 136 -11.82 15.24 -25.11
C GLN A 136 -11.95 14.41 -23.84
N ARG A 137 -13.19 14.21 -23.37
CA ARG A 137 -13.53 13.35 -22.23
C ARG A 137 -14.09 12.01 -22.70
N TYR A 138 -13.48 10.93 -22.24
CA TYR A 138 -13.94 9.55 -22.44
C TYR A 138 -14.45 8.98 -21.12
N THR A 139 -15.47 8.13 -21.17
CA THR A 139 -16.07 7.51 -19.98
C THR A 139 -16.33 6.03 -20.24
N SER A 140 -15.93 5.18 -19.30
CA SER A 140 -16.26 3.76 -19.28
C SER A 140 -16.70 3.35 -17.89
N SER A 141 -17.55 2.33 -17.82
CA SER A 141 -17.95 1.70 -16.58
C SER A 141 -17.64 0.20 -16.63
N GLU A 142 -17.24 -0.33 -15.48
CA GLU A 142 -17.00 -1.76 -15.30
C GLU A 142 -17.45 -2.20 -13.91
N SER A 143 -17.99 -3.40 -13.84
CA SER A 143 -18.30 -4.04 -12.56
C SER A 143 -17.18 -4.99 -12.19
N LEU A 144 -16.70 -4.88 -10.97
CA LEU A 144 -15.67 -5.75 -10.42
C LEU A 144 -16.32 -6.71 -9.43
N LEU A 145 -16.08 -8.01 -9.64
CA LEU A 145 -16.49 -9.09 -8.76
C LEU A 145 -15.29 -9.52 -7.93
N PHE A 146 -15.43 -9.65 -6.61
CA PHE A 146 -14.33 -10.01 -5.73
C PHE A 146 -14.81 -10.70 -4.46
N LYS A 147 -13.89 -11.39 -3.78
CA LYS A 147 -14.14 -12.03 -2.48
C LYS A 147 -13.65 -11.13 -1.33
N LYS A 148 -14.19 -11.36 -0.13
CA LYS A 148 -13.72 -10.71 1.12
C LYS A 148 -12.24 -11.00 1.43
N ASP A 149 -11.66 -12.04 0.83
CA ASP A 149 -10.23 -12.34 0.94
C ASP A 149 -9.33 -11.47 0.04
N GLY A 150 -9.91 -10.68 -0.88
CA GLY A 150 -9.20 -9.82 -1.83
C GLY A 150 -9.04 -10.41 -3.22
N THR A 151 -9.46 -11.66 -3.46
CA THR A 151 -9.42 -12.28 -4.79
C THR A 151 -10.38 -11.56 -5.72
N VAL A 152 -9.84 -10.91 -6.74
CA VAL A 152 -10.63 -10.31 -7.83
C VAL A 152 -10.94 -11.39 -8.86
N LEU A 153 -12.22 -11.55 -9.17
CA LEU A 153 -12.73 -12.47 -10.19
C LEU A 153 -12.96 -11.64 -11.45
N THR A 154 -12.10 -11.82 -12.44
CA THR A 154 -12.28 -11.20 -13.77
C THR A 154 -13.44 -11.89 -14.48
N LEU A 155 -14.41 -11.10 -14.93
CA LEU A 155 -15.47 -11.53 -15.84
C LEU A 155 -14.96 -11.58 -17.28
#